data_AF-A0A7V9CLL5-F1
#
_entry.id   AF-A0A7V9CLL5-F1
#
_cell.length_a   1.000
_cell.length_b   1.000
_cell.length_c   1.000
_cell.angle_alpha   90.00
_cell.angle_beta   90.00
_cell.angle_gamma   90.00
#
_symmetry.space_group_name_H-M   'P 1'
#
loop_
_entity.id
_entity.type
_entity.pdbx_description
1 polymer ?
#
loop_
_entity_poly.entity_id
_entity_poly.type
_entity_poly.pdbx_seq_one_letter_code
_entity_poly.pdbx_strand_id
1 'polypeptide(L)' 'FYRVTGTKAPGTGIGLANVQRIVKAHGGHVLVQSKVGQGTRFEVLIPLEREGASKLELPQGEDDVPAAP' A
#
# COMPACT_ATOMS: atom_id res chain seq x y z
N PHE A 1 1.85 -11.48 14.43
CA PHE A 1 3.03 -11.88 15.21
C PHE A 1 2.64 -12.98 16.19
N TYR A 2 3.14 -14.19 15.98
CA TYR A 2 2.98 -15.27 16.96
C TYR A 2 3.90 -14.96 18.16
N ARG A 3 3.32 -14.79 19.35
CA ARG A 3 4.11 -14.70 20.59
C ARG A 3 4.12 -16.07 21.23
N VAL A 4 5.29 -16.71 21.28
CA VAL A 4 5.50 -17.86 22.17
C VAL A 4 5.30 -17.36 23.60
N THR A 5 4.36 -17.96 24.31
CA THR A 5 4.08 -17.69 25.72
C THR A 5 5.32 -18.02 26.55
N GLY A 6 5.80 -17.05 27.35
CA GLY A 6 6.91 -17.27 28.31
C GLY A 6 8.07 -16.28 28.26
N THR A 7 8.22 -15.45 27.22
CA THR A 7 9.31 -14.47 27.15
C THR A 7 8.86 -13.08 27.63
N LYS A 8 9.26 -12.72 28.86
CA LYS A 8 9.16 -11.36 29.42
C LYS A 8 10.25 -10.41 28.87
N ALA A 9 10.86 -10.73 27.73
CA ALA A 9 11.90 -9.89 27.15
C ALA A 9 11.27 -8.61 26.58
N PRO A 10 11.83 -7.42 26.86
CA PRO A 10 11.42 -6.19 26.20
C PRO A 10 11.55 -6.38 24.68
N GLY A 11 10.50 -5.99 23.94
CA GLY A 11 10.52 -6.11 22.48
C GLY A 11 11.68 -5.28 21.92
N THR A 12 12.51 -5.89 21.07
CA THR A 12 13.73 -5.28 20.50
C THR A 12 13.45 -4.14 19.50
N GLY A 13 12.20 -3.68 19.38
CA GLY A 13 11.78 -2.70 18.35
C GLY A 13 11.69 -3.26 16.93
N ILE A 14 12.07 -4.53 16.71
CA ILE A 14 12.12 -5.16 15.38
C ILE A 14 10.74 -5.27 14.72
N GLY A 15 9.67 -5.45 15.52
CA GLY A 15 8.31 -5.68 14.99
C GLY A 15 7.81 -4.56 14.09
N LEU A 16 7.93 -3.30 14.54
CA LEU A 16 7.44 -2.15 13.77
C LEU A 16 8.36 -1.84 12.58
N ALA A 17 9.68 -2.06 12.72
CA ALA A 17 10.61 -1.93 11.61
C ALA A 17 10.27 -2.91 10.46
N ASN A 18 9.91 -4.15 10.80
CA ASN A 18 9.44 -5.13 9.81
C ASN A 18 8.14 -4.69 9.14
N VAL A 19 7.16 -4.20 9.91
CA VAL A 19 5.91 -3.67 9.36
C VAL A 19 6.20 -2.52 8.38
N GLN A 20 7.04 -1.56 8.77
CA GLN A 20 7.41 -0.45 7.90
C GLN A 20 8.05 -0.92 6.58
N ARG A 21 8.95 -1.91 6.66
CA ARG A 21 9.60 -2.49 5.47
C ARG A 21 8.59 -3.17 4.55
N ILE A 22 7.70 -3.98 5.10
CA ILE A 22 6.66 -4.68 4.33
C ILE A 22 5.73 -3.68 3.67
N VAL A 23 5.20 -2.71 4.42
CA VAL A 23 4.26 -1.72 3.91
C VAL A 23 4.89 -0.86 2.81
N LYS A 24 6.14 -0.42 2.99
CA LYS A 24 6.89 0.32 1.96
C LYS A 24 7.10 -0.50 0.69
N ALA A 25 7.37 -1.80 0.81
CA ALA A 25 7.51 -2.68 -0.34
C ALA A 25 6.21 -2.82 -1.16
N HIS A 26 5.05 -2.59 -0.53
CA HIS A 26 3.74 -2.57 -1.19
C HIS A 26 3.32 -1.14 -1.63
N GLY A 27 4.24 -0.17 -1.65
CA GLY A 27 3.93 1.22 -2.00
C GLY A 27 3.05 1.94 -0.98
N GLY A 28 2.89 1.38 0.21
CA GLY A 28 2.03 1.91 1.26
C GLY A 28 2.76 2.74 2.32
N HIS A 29 1.98 3.19 3.30
CA HIS A 29 2.44 4.03 4.41
C HIS A 29 1.86 3.57 5.75
N VAL A 30 2.61 3.84 6.84
CA VAL A 30 2.18 3.61 8.22
C VAL A 30 2.05 4.94 8.93
N LEU A 31 0.90 5.21 9.55
CA LEU A 31 0.64 6.38 10.40
C LEU A 31 0.54 5.96 11.86
N VAL A 32 0.97 6.85 12.76
CA VAL A 32 0.94 6.60 14.21
C VAL A 32 0.33 7.81 14.91
N GLN A 33 -0.66 7.56 15.76
CA GLN A 33 -1.26 8.54 16.63
C GLN A 33 -1.18 8.01 18.06
N SER A 34 -0.52 8.74 18.95
CA SER A 34 -0.35 8.33 20.34
C SER A 34 -0.60 9.51 21.28
N LYS A 35 -1.28 9.24 22.39
CA LYS A 35 -1.44 10.21 23.47
C LYS A 35 -1.30 9.50 24.81
N VAL A 36 -0.47 10.06 25.69
CA VAL A 36 -0.22 9.50 27.04
C VAL A 36 -1.55 9.30 27.76
N GLY A 37 -1.75 8.11 28.31
CA GLY A 37 -2.98 7.72 29.01
C GLY A 37 -4.18 7.38 28.11
N GLN A 38 -4.07 7.51 26.79
CA GLN A 38 -5.15 7.17 25.83
C GLN A 38 -4.79 6.01 24.91
N GLY A 39 -3.56 5.52 24.99
CA GLY A 39 -3.05 4.45 24.15
C GLY A 39 -2.45 4.97 22.84
N THR A 40 -2.26 4.05 21.90
CA THR A 40 -1.65 4.32 20.58
C THR A 40 -2.45 3.64 19.49
N ARG A 41 -2.67 4.34 18.39
CA ARG A 41 -3.31 3.86 17.17
C ARG A 41 -2.30 3.85 16.03
N PHE A 42 -2.26 2.75 15.29
CA PHE A 42 -1.46 2.57 14.09
C PHE A 42 -2.40 2.34 12.90
N GLU A 43 -2.12 2.99 11.78
CA GLU A 43 -2.85 2.78 10.52
C GLU A 43 -1.89 2.36 9.43
N VAL A 44 -2.32 1.42 8.60
CA VAL A 44 -1.58 0.95 7.44
C VAL A 44 -2.42 1.26 6.20
N LEU A 45 -1.86 2.04 5.29
CA LEU A 45 -2.48 2.43 4.04
C LEU A 45 -1.74 1.73 2.91
N ILE A 46 -2.44 0.93 2.11
CA ILE A 46 -1.90 0.27 0.92
C ILE A 46 -2.66 0.82 -0.30
N PRO A 47 -1.97 1.24 -1.37
CA PRO A 47 -2.63 1.65 -2.61
C PRO A 47 -3.46 0.49 -3.16
N LEU A 48 -4.70 0.79 -3.56
CA LEU A 48 -5.50 -0.14 -4.36
C LEU A 48 -5.08 0.03 -5.81
N GLU A 49 -4.70 -1.06 -6.48
CA GLU A 49 -4.67 -1.04 -7.94
C GLU A 49 -6.11 -0.89 -8.42
N ARG A 50 -6.41 0.21 -9.13
CA ARG A 50 -7.62 0.28 -9.94
C ARG A 50 -7.40 -0.67 -11.11
N GLU A 51 -8.02 -1.84 -11.06
CA GLU A 51 -8.35 -2.60 -12.25
C GLU A 51 -9.24 -1.68 -13.13
N GLY A 52 -8.64 -1.02 -14.13
CA GLY A 52 -9.35 -0.05 -14.97
C GLY A 52 -8.63 1.26 -15.33
N ALA A 53 -7.32 1.38 -15.09
CA ALA A 53 -6.50 2.41 -15.76
C ALA A 53 -5.62 1.84 -16.87
N SER A 54 -5.94 0.63 -17.37
CA SER A 54 -5.50 0.18 -18.68
C SER A 54 -6.16 1.07 -19.73
N LYS A 55 -5.49 2.20 -19.99
CA LYS A 55 -5.42 2.91 -21.27
C LYS A 55 -6.69 2.75 -22.12
N LEU A 56 -7.63 3.68 -21.97
CA LEU A 56 -8.54 4.03 -23.06
C LEU A 56 -7.67 4.61 -24.20
N GLU A 57 -6.96 3.75 -24.93
CA GLU A 57 -6.60 4.04 -26.30
C GLU A 57 -7.91 4.09 -27.07
N LEU A 58 -8.47 5.30 -27.14
CA LEU A 58 -9.37 5.65 -28.21
C LEU A 58 -8.66 5.27 -29.51
N PRO A 59 -9.25 4.43 -30.38
CA PRO A 59 -8.67 4.18 -31.69
C PRO A 59 -8.48 5.53 -32.37
N GLN A 60 -7.22 5.87 -32.66
CA GLN A 60 -6.90 7.01 -33.51
C GLN A 60 -7.64 6.77 -34.82
N GLY A 61 -8.45 7.76 -35.21
CA GLY A 61 -9.20 7.72 -36.46
C GLY A 61 -8.31 7.22 -37.58
N GLU A 62 -8.75 6.13 -38.18
CA GLU A 62 -8.30 5.70 -39.49
C GLU A 62 -8.65 6.81 -40.48
N ASP A 63 -7.69 7.72 -40.68
CA ASP A 63 -7.56 8.56 -41.87
C ASP A 63 -7.27 7.66 -43.09
N ASP A 64 -8.18 6.73 -43.40
CA ASP A 64 -8.18 5.97 -44.64
C ASP A 64 -9.61 5.99 -45.20
N VAL A 65 -10.03 7.18 -45.62
CA VAL A 65 -11.08 7.28 -46.63
C VAL A 65 -10.38 7.04 -47.97
N PRO A 66 -10.51 5.86 -48.61
CA PRO A 66 -10.02 5.72 -49.96
C PRO A 66 -10.77 6.74 -50.82
N ALA A 67 -10.01 7.61 -51.48
CA ALA A 67 -10.53 8.48 -52.52
C ALA A 67 -11.23 7.57 -53.56
N ALA A 68 -12.56 7.56 -53.51
CA ALA A 68 -13.39 6.85 -54.47
C ALA A 68 -13.14 7.43 -55.88
N PRO A 69 -13.21 6.59 -56.94
CA PRO A 69 -12.92 7.01 -58.30
C PRO A 69 -13.89 8.07 -58.84
#